data_AF-A0A8T4B9P1-F1
#
_entry.id   AF-A0A8T4B9P1-F1
#
_cell.length_a   1.000
_cell.length_b   1.000
_cell.length_c   1.000
_cell.angle_alpha   90.00
_cell.angle_beta   90.00
_cell.angle_gamma   90.00
#
_symmetry.space_group_name_H-M   'P 1'
#
loop_
_entity.id
_entity.type
_entity.pdbx_description
1 polymer ?
#
loop_
_entity_poly.entity_id
_entity_poly.type
_entity_poly.pdbx_seq_one_letter_code
_entity_poly.pdbx_strand_id
1 'polypeptide(L)'
;MDLFSAPEVIENDEEEIDMFAVLGVVNTQQNHSAAVQSAPVDSPHMELLAVFMEDDDEPVEPEQQDDFVLVSESKPVIEKEIIQTMPSISEETIAELLEVLVKKELKEREIRGEEWLSELPAQARADIHSAKVVKDQDAYQLSLIIDMGGSGAVRPFATVQSTQDGVTPESAPSTIPAIWIPLYNVLRDLLVQAMNALNSTRVGVNLNA
;
A
#
# COMPACT_ATOMS: atom_id res chain seq x y z
N MET A 1 38.94 28.25 33.93
CA MET A 1 39.19 26.88 33.40
C MET A 1 38.58 25.89 34.38
N ASP A 2 38.32 24.66 33.92
CA ASP A 2 37.36 23.64 34.41
C ASP A 2 35.93 23.89 33.89
N LEU A 3 35.47 23.47 32.70
CA LEU A 3 35.72 22.34 31.79
C LEU A 3 35.22 20.97 32.30
N PHE A 4 33.98 20.62 31.91
CA PHE A 4 33.31 19.31 31.92
C PHE A 4 33.23 18.54 33.26
N SER A 5 32.15 18.75 34.02
CA SER A 5 31.57 17.66 34.82
C SER A 5 30.64 16.85 33.92
N ALA A 6 31.11 15.68 33.48
CA ALA A 6 30.27 14.66 32.86
C ALA A 6 29.44 13.94 33.95
N PRO A 7 28.16 13.62 33.72
CA PRO A 7 27.51 12.60 34.53
C PRO A 7 28.13 11.25 34.21
N GLU A 8 28.50 10.58 35.29
CA GLU A 8 28.96 9.21 35.42
C GLU A 8 28.28 8.27 34.40
N VAL A 9 29.10 7.64 33.55
CA VAL A 9 28.70 6.46 32.79
C VAL A 9 28.47 5.36 33.83
N ILE A 10 27.20 5.10 34.14
CA ILE A 10 26.84 3.84 34.80
C ILE A 10 27.03 2.77 33.73
N GLU A 11 28.13 2.03 33.88
CA GLU A 11 28.39 0.76 33.23
C GLU A 11 27.16 -0.12 33.48
N ASN A 12 26.32 -0.32 32.46
CA ASN A 12 25.35 -1.41 32.51
C ASN A 12 26.15 -2.67 32.18
N ASP A 13 26.34 -3.50 33.20
CA ASP A 13 26.85 -4.86 33.07
C ASP A 13 26.18 -5.56 31.90
N GLU A 14 26.99 -6.23 31.08
CA GLU A 14 26.60 -7.01 29.91
C GLU A 14 25.86 -8.32 30.28
N GLU A 15 24.99 -8.27 31.28
CA GLU A 15 24.03 -9.35 31.51
C GLU A 15 22.98 -9.26 30.41
N GLU A 16 23.08 -10.17 29.45
CA GLU A 16 22.16 -10.37 28.34
C GLU A 16 20.74 -10.59 28.91
N ILE A 17 20.01 -9.49 29.14
CA ILE A 17 18.64 -9.52 29.64
C ILE A 17 17.81 -10.24 28.59
N ASP A 18 17.45 -11.47 28.93
CA ASP A 18 16.69 -12.35 28.07
C ASP A 18 15.26 -11.80 27.98
N MET A 19 15.04 -10.96 26.97
CA MET A 19 13.83 -10.14 26.79
C MET A 19 12.55 -10.99 26.70
N PHE A 20 12.70 -12.28 26.38
CA PHE A 20 11.62 -13.28 26.36
C PHE A 20 11.14 -13.68 27.76
N ALA A 21 12.03 -13.72 28.76
CA ALA A 21 11.67 -13.99 30.15
C ALA A 21 10.89 -12.81 30.77
N VAL A 22 11.27 -11.58 30.41
CA VAL A 22 10.56 -10.35 30.83
C VAL A 22 9.14 -10.29 30.26
N LEU A 23 8.94 -10.75 29.03
CA LEU A 23 7.64 -10.77 28.35
C LEU A 23 6.77 -12.00 28.68
N GLY A 24 7.27 -12.95 29.49
CA GLY A 24 6.55 -14.15 29.88
C GLY A 24 6.29 -15.14 28.73
N VAL A 25 7.08 -15.09 27.65
CA VAL A 25 6.92 -15.97 26.49
C VAL A 25 7.73 -17.23 26.70
N VAL A 26 7.06 -18.34 27.02
CA VAL A 26 7.69 -19.64 27.21
C VAL A 26 7.91 -20.31 25.85
N ASN A 27 9.15 -20.53 25.46
CA ASN A 27 9.48 -21.22 24.21
C ASN A 27 9.33 -22.74 24.39
N THR A 28 8.21 -23.33 23.94
CA THR A 28 8.04 -24.79 23.87
C THR A 28 8.80 -25.32 22.66
N GLN A 29 10.11 -25.55 22.80
CA GLN A 29 10.80 -26.41 21.84
C GLN A 29 12.12 -26.96 22.40
N GLN A 30 12.10 -28.01 23.23
CA GLN A 30 13.18 -29.01 23.24
C GLN A 30 12.67 -30.43 23.57
N ASN A 31 12.85 -31.31 22.57
CA ASN A 31 13.17 -32.74 22.64
C ASN A 31 12.56 -33.64 23.73
N HIS A 32 11.67 -34.54 23.30
CA HIS A 32 11.50 -35.84 23.95
C HIS A 32 11.41 -36.97 22.90
N SER A 33 12.50 -37.74 22.80
CA SER A 33 12.42 -39.14 22.36
C SER A 33 12.25 -40.02 23.59
N ALA A 34 11.38 -41.03 23.46
CA ALA A 34 11.12 -42.20 24.30
C ALA A 34 9.77 -42.21 25.06
N ALA A 35 8.82 -42.89 24.39
CA ALA A 35 7.78 -43.80 24.87
C ALA A 35 7.26 -43.68 26.32
N VAL A 36 5.92 -43.60 26.45
CA VAL A 36 5.03 -44.64 27.02
C VAL A 36 3.68 -44.00 27.40
N GLN A 37 2.61 -44.39 26.65
CA GLN A 37 1.20 -44.62 27.07
C GLN A 37 0.41 -43.42 27.66
N SER A 38 -0.87 -43.14 27.39
CA SER A 38 -1.96 -43.70 26.56
C SER A 38 -3.23 -42.86 26.85
N ALA A 39 -4.10 -42.64 25.84
CA ALA A 39 -5.57 -42.39 25.89
C ALA A 39 -6.04 -41.20 25.02
N PRO A 40 -7.26 -41.28 24.44
CA PRO A 40 -7.53 -40.86 23.07
C PRO A 40 -8.10 -39.44 22.94
N VAL A 41 -7.65 -38.71 21.92
CA VAL A 41 -8.32 -37.52 21.39
C VAL A 41 -9.22 -37.97 20.24
N ASP A 42 -10.50 -38.16 20.59
CA ASP A 42 -11.63 -38.19 19.65
C ASP A 42 -11.53 -36.95 18.75
N SER A 43 -11.17 -37.17 17.49
CA SER A 43 -10.91 -36.14 16.49
C SER A 43 -11.88 -36.34 15.33
N PRO A 44 -12.91 -35.49 15.16
CA PRO A 44 -13.88 -35.58 14.05
C PRO A 44 -13.28 -35.18 12.67
N HIS A 45 -11.96 -35.05 12.58
CA HIS A 45 -11.28 -34.52 11.40
C HIS A 45 -10.99 -35.57 10.31
N MET A 46 -11.16 -36.86 10.60
CA MET A 46 -11.03 -37.93 9.60
C MET A 46 -12.32 -38.20 8.80
N GLU A 47 -13.49 -37.78 9.28
CA GLU A 47 -14.76 -37.96 8.55
C GLU A 47 -14.97 -36.93 7.44
N LEU A 48 -14.35 -35.75 7.52
CA LEU A 48 -14.38 -34.73 6.46
C LEU A 48 -13.69 -35.17 5.16
N LEU A 49 -12.78 -36.14 5.22
CA LEU A 49 -12.09 -36.69 4.05
C LEU A 49 -12.87 -37.85 3.40
N ALA A 50 -13.75 -38.52 4.15
CA ALA A 50 -14.58 -39.60 3.64
C ALA A 50 -15.75 -39.08 2.78
N VAL A 51 -16.33 -37.92 3.11
CA VAL A 51 -17.45 -37.29 2.37
C VAL A 51 -17.05 -36.82 0.96
N PHE A 52 -15.76 -36.66 0.65
CA PHE A 52 -15.29 -36.31 -0.70
C PHE A 52 -14.90 -37.53 -1.54
N MET A 53 -14.88 -38.73 -0.95
CA MET A 53 -14.47 -39.96 -1.62
C MET A 53 -15.57 -41.03 -1.65
N GLU A 54 -16.76 -40.74 -1.13
CA GLU A 54 -17.92 -41.63 -1.11
C GLU A 54 -19.10 -40.89 -1.78
N ASP A 55 -19.65 -41.51 -2.83
CA ASP A 55 -20.60 -41.03 -3.84
C ASP A 55 -19.99 -40.13 -4.93
N ASP A 56 -19.89 -40.53 -6.21
CA ASP A 56 -20.82 -41.36 -6.97
C ASP A 56 -20.11 -41.91 -8.23
N ASP A 57 -19.87 -43.23 -8.24
CA ASP A 57 -19.61 -44.01 -9.45
C ASP A 57 -20.97 -44.47 -10.00
N GLU A 58 -21.54 -43.75 -10.97
CA GLU A 58 -22.47 -44.36 -11.93
C GLU A 58 -22.24 -43.91 -13.39
N PRO A 59 -22.36 -44.83 -14.37
CA PRO A 59 -21.88 -44.65 -15.74
C PRO A 59 -22.99 -44.23 -16.72
N VAL A 60 -22.68 -43.37 -17.70
CA VAL A 60 -23.52 -43.19 -18.90
C VAL A 60 -22.68 -42.98 -20.17
N GLU A 61 -22.98 -43.82 -21.15
CA GLU A 61 -22.34 -44.04 -22.45
C GLU A 61 -22.45 -42.86 -23.46
N PRO A 62 -21.70 -42.92 -24.59
CA PRO A 62 -21.50 -41.81 -25.53
C PRO A 62 -22.35 -41.94 -26.80
N GLU A 63 -23.10 -40.90 -27.23
CA GLU A 63 -23.57 -40.77 -28.62
C GLU A 63 -23.62 -39.31 -29.15
N GLN A 64 -22.77 -39.06 -30.15
CA GLN A 64 -23.03 -38.47 -31.48
C GLN A 64 -23.48 -36.99 -31.69
N GLN A 65 -22.60 -36.29 -32.43
CA GLN A 65 -22.84 -35.40 -33.58
C GLN A 65 -23.43 -33.99 -33.34
N ASP A 66 -22.61 -32.96 -33.62
CA ASP A 66 -22.86 -32.10 -34.78
C ASP A 66 -21.56 -31.38 -35.25
N ASP A 67 -21.23 -31.66 -36.51
CA ASP A 67 -20.50 -30.86 -37.51
C ASP A 67 -19.76 -29.59 -37.07
N PHE A 68 -18.42 -29.56 -37.19
CA PHE A 68 -17.74 -28.43 -37.84
C PHE A 68 -16.42 -28.89 -38.47
N VAL A 69 -16.38 -28.73 -39.79
CA VAL A 69 -15.41 -29.19 -40.76
C VAL A 69 -14.00 -28.64 -40.52
N LEU A 70 -13.02 -29.54 -40.53
CA LEU A 70 -11.59 -29.25 -40.53
C LEU A 70 -11.08 -29.21 -41.98
N VAL A 71 -10.75 -28.02 -42.48
CA VAL A 71 -10.02 -27.83 -43.75
C VAL A 71 -8.71 -27.09 -43.48
N SER A 72 -7.64 -27.88 -43.63
CA SER A 72 -6.35 -27.59 -44.26
C SER A 72 -5.52 -26.38 -43.83
N GLU A 73 -4.50 -26.70 -43.02
CA GLU A 73 -3.06 -26.57 -43.31
C GLU A 73 -2.54 -25.32 -44.07
N SER A 74 -1.80 -24.46 -43.35
CA SER A 74 -0.50 -23.91 -43.80
C SER A 74 0.23 -23.11 -42.70
N LYS A 75 1.25 -23.74 -42.04
CA LYS A 75 2.65 -23.29 -41.74
C LYS A 75 2.93 -21.85 -41.22
N PRO A 76 4.00 -21.56 -40.41
CA PRO A 76 4.83 -22.37 -39.50
C PRO A 76 4.85 -21.86 -38.03
N VAL A 77 5.53 -22.62 -37.17
CA VAL A 77 6.02 -22.30 -35.82
C VAL A 77 6.52 -20.84 -35.69
N ILE A 78 5.97 -20.11 -34.72
CA ILE A 78 6.63 -18.98 -34.07
C ILE A 78 6.63 -19.28 -32.57
N GLU A 79 7.73 -19.86 -32.10
CA GLU A 79 8.17 -19.64 -30.73
C GLU A 79 8.52 -18.15 -30.61
N LYS A 80 7.77 -17.38 -29.81
CA LYS A 80 8.31 -16.25 -29.03
C LYS A 80 7.28 -15.63 -28.11
N GLU A 81 7.73 -15.48 -26.87
CA GLU A 81 7.25 -14.56 -25.83
C GLU A 81 5.83 -14.81 -25.31
N ILE A 82 5.80 -15.68 -24.30
CA ILE A 82 5.00 -15.45 -23.11
C ILE A 82 5.43 -14.06 -22.60
N ILE A 83 4.76 -13.00 -23.06
CA ILE A 83 4.87 -11.69 -22.44
C ILE A 83 4.40 -11.93 -21.01
N GLN A 84 5.35 -11.93 -20.08
CA GLN A 84 5.09 -11.91 -18.66
C GLN A 84 4.30 -10.63 -18.40
N THR A 85 2.96 -10.72 -18.48
CA THR A 85 2.06 -9.66 -18.04
C THR A 85 2.33 -9.53 -16.54
N MET A 86 3.21 -8.58 -16.22
CA MET A 86 3.37 -8.08 -14.86
C MET A 86 1.97 -7.77 -14.32
N PRO A 87 1.72 -7.97 -13.01
CA PRO A 87 0.45 -7.58 -12.42
C PRO A 87 0.23 -6.08 -12.70
N SER A 88 -0.75 -5.78 -13.54
CA SER A 88 -1.20 -4.41 -13.78
C SER A 88 -1.83 -3.92 -12.48
N ILE A 89 -1.10 -3.09 -11.74
CA ILE A 89 -1.58 -2.48 -10.50
C ILE A 89 -2.89 -1.74 -10.82
N SER A 90 -3.96 -2.10 -10.11
CA SER A 90 -5.26 -1.45 -10.26
C SER A 90 -5.17 0.04 -9.95
N GLU A 91 -5.96 0.82 -10.66
CA GLU A 91 -6.02 2.28 -10.50
C GLU A 91 -6.42 2.70 -9.08
N GLU A 92 -7.31 1.92 -8.46
CA GLU A 92 -7.71 2.06 -7.06
C GLU A 92 -6.52 1.90 -6.11
N THR A 93 -5.70 0.85 -6.30
CA THR A 93 -4.50 0.61 -5.51
C THR A 93 -3.47 1.74 -5.69
N ILE A 94 -3.35 2.32 -6.89
CA ILE A 94 -2.49 3.48 -7.12
C ILE A 94 -3.00 4.69 -6.32
N ALA A 95 -4.31 4.98 -6.37
CA ALA A 95 -4.90 6.08 -5.63
C ALA A 95 -4.73 5.90 -4.10
N GLU A 96 -4.96 4.70 -3.57
CA GLU A 96 -4.72 4.37 -2.17
C GLU A 96 -3.25 4.55 -1.77
N LEU A 97 -2.33 4.10 -2.60
CA LEU A 97 -0.90 4.26 -2.32
C LEU A 97 -0.48 5.74 -2.38
N LEU A 98 -0.99 6.50 -3.34
CA LEU A 98 -0.79 7.96 -3.38
C LEU A 98 -1.34 8.63 -2.12
N GLU A 99 -2.50 8.20 -1.61
CA GLU A 99 -3.05 8.70 -0.36
C GLU A 99 -2.10 8.44 0.83
N VAL A 100 -1.56 7.22 0.94
CA VAL A 100 -0.59 6.88 1.99
C VAL A 100 0.67 7.73 1.88
N LEU A 101 1.20 7.91 0.66
CA LEU A 101 2.38 8.74 0.40
C LEU A 101 2.15 10.20 0.75
N VAL A 102 0.98 10.74 0.40
CA VAL A 102 0.55 12.10 0.75
C VAL A 102 0.49 12.28 2.25
N LYS A 103 -0.16 11.35 2.97
CA LYS A 103 -0.27 11.38 4.44
C LYS A 103 1.10 11.35 5.10
N LYS A 104 2.01 10.52 4.57
CA LYS A 104 3.39 10.45 5.04
C LYS A 104 4.11 11.78 4.85
N GLU A 105 4.08 12.37 3.66
CA GLU A 105 4.72 13.66 3.36
C GLU A 105 4.17 14.78 4.26
N LEU A 106 2.85 14.86 4.43
CA LEU A 106 2.21 15.84 5.31
C LEU A 106 2.69 15.70 6.77
N LYS A 107 2.79 14.46 7.26
CA LYS A 107 3.28 14.19 8.62
C LYS A 107 4.76 14.54 8.77
N GLU A 108 5.58 14.25 7.76
CA GLU A 108 6.98 14.64 7.77
C GLU A 108 7.14 16.17 7.80
N ARG A 109 6.33 16.91 7.04
CA ARG A 109 6.31 18.38 7.08
C ARG A 109 5.91 18.93 8.44
N GLU A 110 4.92 18.32 9.10
CA GLU A 110 4.53 18.68 10.47
C GLU A 110 5.67 18.46 11.46
N ILE A 111 6.37 17.33 11.37
CA ILE A 111 7.54 17.01 12.21
C ILE A 111 8.70 17.99 11.95
N ARG A 112 8.91 18.38 10.68
CA ARG A 112 9.91 19.38 10.29
C ARG A 112 9.53 20.81 10.71
N GLY A 113 8.29 21.03 11.15
CA GLY A 113 7.76 22.35 11.50
C GLY A 113 7.59 23.27 10.29
N GLU A 114 7.36 22.71 9.10
CA GLU A 114 7.11 23.50 7.89
C GLU A 114 5.71 24.12 7.94
N GLU A 115 5.65 25.46 7.93
CA GLU A 115 4.39 26.20 7.92
C GLU A 115 3.86 26.37 6.49
N TRP A 116 3.47 25.28 5.86
CA TRP A 116 2.96 25.25 4.47
C TRP A 116 1.55 25.84 4.30
N LEU A 117 0.88 26.18 5.41
CA LEU A 117 -0.40 26.89 5.46
C LEU A 117 -0.27 28.37 5.85
N SER A 118 0.96 28.88 6.02
CA SER A 118 1.24 30.27 6.46
C SER A 118 0.66 31.34 5.54
N GLU A 119 0.49 31.04 4.26
CA GLU A 119 -0.06 31.96 3.27
C GLU A 119 -1.59 32.13 3.38
N LEU A 120 -2.24 31.33 4.23
CA LEU A 120 -3.68 31.47 4.49
C LEU A 120 -3.92 32.57 5.53
N PRO A 121 -4.97 33.39 5.35
CA PRO A 121 -5.27 34.52 6.24
C PRO A 121 -5.78 34.11 7.63
N ALA A 122 -5.97 32.81 7.88
CA ALA A 122 -6.46 32.28 9.16
C ALA A 122 -5.45 31.30 9.76
N GLN A 123 -5.55 31.07 11.07
CA GLN A 123 -4.83 29.99 11.75
C GLN A 123 -5.37 28.64 11.25
N ALA A 124 -4.84 28.19 10.12
CA ALA A 124 -5.32 27.03 9.40
C ALA A 124 -4.62 25.76 9.92
N ARG A 125 -5.41 24.73 10.21
CA ARG A 125 -4.88 23.40 10.59
C ARG A 125 -5.39 22.35 9.64
N ALA A 126 -4.47 21.66 8.97
CA ALA A 126 -4.81 20.52 8.13
C ALA A 126 -5.08 19.28 8.98
N ASP A 127 -6.12 18.53 8.62
CA ASP A 127 -6.33 17.17 9.12
C ASP A 127 -5.68 16.17 8.16
N ILE A 128 -4.48 15.71 8.50
CA ILE A 128 -3.68 14.79 7.68
C ILE A 128 -4.45 13.50 7.37
N HIS A 129 -5.24 12.99 8.32
CA HIS A 129 -5.96 11.73 8.15
C HIS A 129 -7.10 11.84 7.13
N SER A 130 -7.60 13.05 6.90
CA SER A 130 -8.66 13.35 5.96
C SER A 130 -8.22 13.42 4.50
N ALA A 131 -6.91 13.32 4.23
CA ALA A 131 -6.35 13.30 2.88
C ALA A 131 -6.96 12.14 2.09
N LYS A 132 -7.47 12.43 0.90
CA LYS A 132 -8.08 11.45 0.00
C LYS A 132 -7.65 11.73 -1.42
N VAL A 133 -7.17 10.69 -2.11
CA VAL A 133 -6.82 10.75 -3.53
C VAL A 133 -7.85 9.96 -4.32
N VAL A 134 -8.36 10.54 -5.40
CA VAL A 134 -9.31 9.89 -6.32
C VAL A 134 -8.77 10.00 -7.72
N LYS A 135 -8.88 8.92 -8.50
CA LYS A 135 -8.59 8.95 -9.92
C LYS A 135 -9.84 9.39 -10.68
N ASP A 136 -9.70 10.42 -11.50
CA ASP A 136 -10.71 10.89 -12.46
C ASP A 136 -10.12 10.83 -13.86
N GLN A 137 -10.52 9.80 -14.64
CA GLN A 137 -10.00 9.55 -15.99
C GLN A 137 -8.46 9.49 -16.02
N ASP A 138 -7.79 10.43 -16.69
CA ASP A 138 -6.33 10.51 -16.76
C ASP A 138 -5.73 11.46 -15.70
N ALA A 139 -6.51 11.85 -14.70
CA ALA A 139 -6.10 12.78 -13.65
C ALA A 139 -6.24 12.17 -12.25
N TYR A 140 -5.36 12.58 -11.33
CA TYR A 140 -5.47 12.28 -9.91
C TYR A 140 -5.80 13.56 -9.16
N GLN A 141 -6.86 13.49 -8.36
CA GLN A 141 -7.33 14.59 -7.55
C GLN A 141 -7.06 14.30 -6.07
N LEU A 142 -6.28 15.16 -5.42
CA LEU A 142 -6.09 15.19 -3.96
C LEU A 142 -7.12 16.11 -3.34
N SER A 143 -7.76 15.67 -2.25
CA SER A 143 -8.56 16.52 -1.38
C SER A 143 -8.14 16.36 0.08
N LEU A 144 -8.24 17.44 0.85
CA LEU A 144 -7.82 17.47 2.26
C LEU A 144 -8.76 18.39 3.05
N ILE A 145 -9.12 18.05 4.28
CA ILE A 145 -9.86 18.95 5.17
C ILE A 145 -8.88 19.88 5.88
N ILE A 146 -9.20 21.17 5.86
CA ILE A 146 -8.46 22.22 6.56
C ILE A 146 -9.43 23.01 7.43
N ASP A 147 -9.17 23.06 8.73
CA ASP A 147 -9.90 23.88 9.68
C ASP A 147 -9.36 25.31 9.67
N MET A 148 -10.21 26.29 9.35
CA MET A 148 -9.85 27.70 9.20
C MET A 148 -10.03 28.52 10.49
N GLY A 149 -9.85 27.92 11.67
CA GLY A 149 -9.72 28.66 12.94
C GLY A 149 -10.89 29.60 13.26
N GLY A 150 -12.13 29.14 13.05
CA GLY A 150 -13.36 29.88 13.35
C GLY A 150 -14.25 30.21 12.15
N SER A 151 -13.75 30.05 10.92
CA SER A 151 -14.55 30.20 9.68
C SER A 151 -15.16 28.89 9.18
N GLY A 152 -14.98 27.78 9.91
CA GLY A 152 -15.38 26.43 9.51
C GLY A 152 -14.30 25.69 8.71
N ALA A 153 -14.52 24.39 8.52
CA ALA A 153 -13.60 23.55 7.76
C ALA A 153 -13.87 23.66 6.26
N VAL A 154 -12.81 23.76 5.47
CA VAL A 154 -12.83 23.75 4.01
C VAL A 154 -12.19 22.48 3.48
N ARG A 155 -12.61 22.03 2.29
CA ARG A 155 -12.00 20.88 1.60
C ARG A 155 -11.42 21.33 0.26
N PRO A 156 -10.23 21.96 0.24
CA PRO A 156 -9.51 22.22 -1.00
C PRO A 156 -9.25 20.92 -1.77
N PHE A 157 -9.11 21.07 -3.08
CA PHE A 157 -8.64 20.00 -3.94
C PHE A 157 -7.57 20.53 -4.90
N ALA A 158 -6.70 19.62 -5.35
CA ALA A 158 -5.73 19.86 -6.40
C ALA A 158 -5.69 18.67 -7.34
N THR A 159 -5.44 18.94 -8.61
CA THR A 159 -5.45 17.92 -9.66
C THR A 159 -4.11 17.89 -10.37
N VAL A 160 -3.67 16.69 -10.77
CA VAL A 160 -2.57 16.52 -11.71
C VAL A 160 -2.96 15.50 -12.77
N GLN A 161 -2.41 15.63 -13.97
CA GLN A 161 -2.61 14.67 -15.03
C GLN A 161 -1.49 13.63 -15.04
N SER A 162 -1.88 12.36 -15.21
CA SER A 162 -0.99 11.23 -15.39
C SER A 162 -0.99 10.85 -16.87
N THR A 163 0.06 11.26 -17.58
CA THR A 163 0.25 10.94 -18.99
C THR A 163 1.31 9.84 -19.15
N GLN A 164 1.41 9.23 -20.34
CA GLN A 164 2.43 8.20 -20.61
C GLN A 164 3.88 8.68 -20.38
N ASP A 165 4.12 9.99 -20.50
CA ASP A 165 5.44 10.61 -20.32
C ASP A 165 5.72 11.02 -18.86
N GLY A 166 4.74 10.85 -17.97
CA GLY A 166 4.85 11.16 -16.54
C GLY A 166 3.76 12.09 -16.03
N VAL A 167 4.10 12.78 -14.95
CA VAL A 167 3.19 13.64 -14.18
C VAL A 167 3.23 15.06 -14.70
N THR A 168 2.08 15.60 -15.11
CA THR A 168 1.96 17.00 -15.48
C THR A 168 1.12 17.76 -14.45
N PRO A 169 1.68 18.78 -13.77
CA PRO A 169 0.93 19.58 -12.80
C PRO A 169 -0.15 20.41 -13.51
N GLU A 170 -1.39 20.31 -13.06
CA GLU A 170 -2.48 21.12 -13.61
C GLU A 170 -2.48 22.53 -13.02
N SER A 171 -2.77 23.54 -13.84
CA SER A 171 -2.88 24.92 -13.36
C SER A 171 -4.17 25.12 -12.55
N ALA A 172 -4.14 26.04 -11.58
CA ALA A 172 -5.32 26.33 -10.78
C ALA A 172 -6.49 26.77 -11.69
N PRO A 173 -7.69 26.19 -11.54
CA PRO A 173 -8.88 26.64 -12.25
C PRO A 173 -9.12 28.14 -12.05
N SER A 174 -9.57 28.82 -13.10
CA SER A 174 -9.90 30.26 -13.06
C SER A 174 -11.08 30.60 -12.16
N THR A 175 -11.80 29.59 -11.67
CA THR A 175 -12.93 29.70 -10.75
C THR A 175 -12.51 29.88 -9.28
N ILE A 176 -11.24 29.63 -8.95
CA ILE A 176 -10.75 29.68 -7.57
C ILE A 176 -10.23 31.09 -7.23
N PRO A 177 -10.62 31.68 -6.08
CA PRO A 177 -10.10 32.98 -5.65
C PRO A 177 -8.58 32.97 -5.47
N ALA A 178 -7.93 34.12 -5.75
CA ALA A 178 -6.46 34.26 -5.70
C ALA A 178 -5.83 33.86 -4.36
N ILE A 179 -6.56 34.06 -3.25
CA ILE A 179 -6.13 33.69 -1.90
C ILE A 179 -5.93 32.17 -1.70
N TRP A 180 -6.54 31.34 -2.53
CA TRP A 180 -6.46 29.88 -2.45
C TRP A 180 -5.48 29.27 -3.46
N ILE A 181 -4.93 30.08 -4.36
CA ILE A 181 -3.94 29.62 -5.36
C ILE A 181 -2.69 29.04 -4.69
N PRO A 182 -2.12 29.65 -3.62
CA PRO A 182 -0.97 29.06 -2.95
C PRO A 182 -1.26 27.67 -2.40
N LEU A 183 -2.41 27.50 -1.74
CA LEU A 183 -2.83 26.22 -1.19
C LEU A 183 -3.01 25.16 -2.28
N TYR A 184 -3.64 25.55 -3.39
CA TYR A 184 -3.77 24.68 -4.56
C TYR A 184 -2.41 24.24 -5.07
N ASN A 185 -1.45 25.17 -5.22
CA ASN A 185 -0.10 24.85 -5.66
C ASN A 185 0.61 23.90 -4.71
N VAL A 186 0.52 24.12 -3.39
CA VAL A 186 1.15 23.24 -2.40
C VAL A 186 0.57 21.81 -2.47
N LEU A 187 -0.76 21.68 -2.53
CA LEU A 187 -1.40 20.37 -2.64
C LEU A 187 -1.06 19.67 -3.96
N ARG A 188 -1.00 20.43 -5.06
CA ARG A 188 -0.59 19.92 -6.37
C ARG A 188 0.84 19.40 -6.32
N ASP A 189 1.77 20.21 -5.82
CA ASP A 189 3.18 19.86 -5.75
C ASP A 189 3.41 18.65 -4.83
N LEU A 190 2.62 18.54 -3.76
CA LEU A 190 2.60 17.37 -2.89
C LEU A 190 2.17 16.11 -3.64
N LEU A 191 1.11 16.20 -4.45
CA LEU A 191 0.66 15.06 -5.24
C LEU A 191 1.66 14.70 -6.36
N VAL A 192 2.33 15.69 -6.96
CA VAL A 192 3.47 15.44 -7.88
C VAL A 192 4.60 14.70 -7.15
N GLN A 193 4.96 15.13 -5.95
CA GLN A 193 5.99 14.49 -5.13
C GLN A 193 5.63 13.04 -4.79
N ALA A 194 4.38 12.79 -4.40
CA ALA A 194 3.87 11.45 -4.12
C ALA A 194 3.92 10.55 -5.37
N MET A 195 3.52 11.07 -6.54
CA MET A 195 3.54 10.29 -7.77
C MET A 195 4.97 10.05 -8.31
N ASN A 196 5.89 10.99 -8.09
CA ASN A 196 7.32 10.76 -8.35
C ASN A 196 7.89 9.67 -7.42
N ALA A 197 7.58 9.72 -6.13
CA ALA A 197 8.00 8.68 -5.17
C ALA A 197 7.45 7.30 -5.57
N LEU A 198 6.19 7.24 -5.97
CA LEU A 198 5.55 6.02 -6.49
C LEU A 198 6.29 5.47 -7.72
N ASN A 199 6.59 6.33 -8.70
CA ASN A 199 7.31 5.94 -9.90
C ASN A 199 8.73 5.46 -9.57
N SER A 200 9.43 6.13 -8.64
CA SER A 200 10.75 5.68 -8.17
C SER A 200 10.69 4.30 -7.52
N THR A 201 9.67 3.99 -6.72
CA THR A 201 9.49 2.66 -6.13
C THR A 201 9.21 1.61 -7.21
N ARG A 202 8.37 1.91 -8.21
CA ARG A 202 8.12 0.97 -9.34
C ARG A 202 9.40 0.68 -10.12
N VAL A 203 10.23 1.69 -10.36
CA VAL A 203 11.52 1.50 -11.06
C VAL A 203 12.51 0.70 -10.22
N GLY A 204 12.61 0.96 -8.91
CA GLY A 204 13.53 0.24 -8.02
C GLY A 204 13.22 -1.26 -7.86
N VAL A 205 11.95 -1.66 -7.98
CA VAL A 205 11.54 -3.08 -7.97
C VAL A 205 11.92 -3.79 -9.28
N ASN A 206 11.97 -3.09 -10.41
CA ASN A 206 12.34 -3.66 -11.71
C ASN A 206 13.85 -3.79 -11.94
N LEU A 207 14.70 -3.23 -11.06
CA LEU A 207 16.17 -3.25 -11.19
C LEU A 207 16.86 -4.32 -10.32
N ASN A 208 16.09 -5.16 -9.62
CA ASN A 208 16.60 -6.28 -8.82
C ASN A 208 16.27 -7.66 -9.42
N ALA A 209 16.09 -7.74 -10.74
CA ALA A 209 15.89 -8.99 -11.48
C ALA A 209 17.15 -9.37 -12.27
#